data_AF-A0A1I6TYL5-F1
#
_entry.id   AF-A0A1I6TYL5-F1
#
_cell.length_a   1.000
_cell.length_b   1.000
_cell.length_c   1.000
_cell.angle_alpha   90.00
_cell.angle_beta   90.00
_cell.angle_gamma   90.00
#
_symmetry.space_group_name_H-M   'P 1'
#
loop_
_entity.id
_entity.type
_entity.pdbx_description
1 polymer ?
#
loop_
_entity_poly.entity_id
_entity_poly.type
_entity_poly.pdbx_seq_one_letter_code
_entity_poly.pdbx_strand_id
1 'polypeptide(L)'
;MQEYLRRSAVWAQELDATREWPFFDLAAHVDTSIRANPQALDALKSNLESKTTGTVVFETCESMLHWSALKDSGHAVLPALDDPFEPLIVMYERGGGFTSGKGFIDFDGLSMPVRTWRDRLEPVPAVLIDDTVLDELDKES
;
A
#
# COMPACT_ATOMS: atom_id res chain seq x y z
N MET A 1 8.65 1.09 -1.31
CA MET A 1 8.09 -0.21 -1.77
C MET A 1 8.37 -1.36 -0.82
N GLN A 2 9.63 -1.61 -0.44
CA GLN A 2 9.96 -2.73 0.47
C GLN A 2 9.20 -2.65 1.80
N GLU A 3 9.10 -1.45 2.38
CA GLU A 3 8.37 -1.24 3.63
C GLU A 3 6.85 -1.45 3.49
N TYR A 4 6.25 -1.11 2.34
CA TYR A 4 4.86 -1.46 2.04
C TYR A 4 4.66 -2.97 2.07
N LEU A 5 5.50 -3.72 1.34
CA LEU A 5 5.44 -5.18 1.29
C LEU A 5 5.62 -5.83 2.66
N ARG A 6 6.48 -5.25 3.51
CA ARG A 6 6.70 -5.71 4.88
C ARG A 6 5.45 -5.49 5.74
N ARG A 7 4.94 -4.26 5.79
CA ARG A 7 3.74 -3.92 6.59
C ARG A 7 2.50 -4.65 6.11
N SER A 8 2.27 -4.74 4.80
CA SER A 8 1.14 -5.48 4.24
C SER A 8 1.24 -6.99 4.52
N ALA A 9 2.45 -7.56 4.64
CA ALA A 9 2.62 -8.96 5.03
C ALA A 9 2.23 -9.20 6.50
N VAL A 10 2.59 -8.28 7.40
CA VAL A 10 2.19 -8.33 8.81
C VAL A 10 0.67 -8.24 8.93
N TRP A 11 0.04 -7.29 8.23
CA TRP A 11 -1.41 -7.18 8.19
C TRP A 11 -2.11 -8.40 7.58
N ALA A 12 -1.58 -8.94 6.47
CA ALA A 12 -2.14 -10.14 5.87
C ALA A 12 -2.05 -11.36 6.78
N GLN A 13 -0.99 -11.45 7.61
CA GLN A 13 -0.89 -12.49 8.63
C GLN A 13 -1.93 -12.29 9.74
N GLU A 14 -2.05 -11.07 10.27
CA GLU A 14 -2.98 -10.74 11.37
C GLU A 14 -4.44 -10.97 10.98
N LEU A 15 -4.79 -10.71 9.71
CA LEU A 15 -6.15 -10.82 9.18
C LEU A 15 -6.46 -12.17 8.52
N ASP A 16 -5.54 -13.15 8.57
CA ASP A 16 -5.61 -14.42 7.82
C ASP A 16 -5.85 -14.25 6.30
N ALA A 17 -5.35 -13.15 5.74
CA ALA A 17 -5.49 -12.73 4.34
C ALA A 17 -4.24 -13.05 3.49
N THR A 18 -3.35 -13.93 3.97
CA THR A 18 -2.03 -14.18 3.35
C THR A 18 -2.04 -14.71 1.91
N ARG A 19 -3.20 -15.19 1.42
CA ARG A 19 -3.38 -15.65 0.04
C ARG A 19 -3.61 -14.52 -0.97
N GLU A 20 -4.00 -13.34 -0.49
CA GLU A 20 -4.36 -12.17 -1.30
C GLU A 20 -3.22 -11.15 -1.33
N TRP A 21 -2.20 -11.34 -0.49
CA TRP A 21 -0.98 -10.54 -0.48
C TRP A 21 -0.27 -10.54 -1.85
N PRO A 22 0.32 -9.42 -2.33
CA PRO A 22 0.61 -8.18 -1.60
C PRO A 22 -0.41 -7.06 -1.73
N PHE A 23 -1.26 -7.09 -2.75
CA PHE A 23 -2.22 -6.04 -3.06
C PHE A 23 -3.63 -6.59 -2.84
N PHE A 24 -4.26 -6.19 -1.74
CA PHE A 24 -5.58 -6.67 -1.34
C PHE A 24 -6.33 -5.60 -0.55
N ASP A 25 -7.65 -5.75 -0.46
CA ASP A 25 -8.49 -4.79 0.26
C ASP A 25 -8.47 -5.05 1.77
N LEU A 26 -7.51 -4.45 2.48
CA LEU A 26 -7.39 -4.60 3.93
C LEU A 26 -8.66 -4.22 4.68
N ALA A 27 -9.36 -3.18 4.24
CA ALA A 27 -10.55 -2.71 4.93
C ALA A 27 -11.68 -3.75 4.84
N ALA A 28 -11.79 -4.47 3.72
CA ALA A 28 -12.76 -5.54 3.56
C ALA A 28 -12.55 -6.71 4.52
N HIS A 29 -11.33 -6.99 4.95
CA HIS A 29 -11.05 -8.03 5.93
C HIS A 29 -11.39 -7.62 7.37
N VAL A 30 -11.48 -6.32 7.64
CA VAL A 30 -11.85 -5.80 8.96
C VAL A 30 -13.36 -5.58 9.07
N ASP A 31 -13.94 -4.82 8.13
CA ASP A 31 -15.37 -4.55 8.07
C ASP A 31 -15.81 -4.34 6.62
N THR A 32 -16.66 -5.23 6.12
CA THR A 32 -17.16 -5.17 4.74
C THR A 32 -18.20 -4.06 4.51
N SER A 33 -18.77 -3.51 5.57
CA SER A 33 -19.80 -2.47 5.50
C SER A 33 -19.22 -1.06 5.35
N ILE A 34 -17.96 -0.86 5.73
CA ILE A 34 -17.31 0.45 5.66
C ILE A 34 -16.53 0.56 4.35
N ARG A 35 -16.96 1.49 3.49
CA ARG A 35 -16.33 1.74 2.19
C ARG A 35 -16.07 3.21 1.97
N ALA A 36 -15.12 3.47 1.08
CA ALA A 36 -14.80 4.82 0.65
C ALA A 36 -16.02 5.50 0.03
N ASN A 37 -16.07 6.83 0.13
CA ASN A 37 -17.06 7.64 -0.55
C ASN A 37 -17.03 7.35 -2.07
N PRO A 38 -18.15 6.97 -2.69
CA PRO A 38 -18.21 6.72 -4.13
C PRO A 38 -17.68 7.88 -4.99
N GLN A 39 -17.91 9.13 -4.57
CA GLN A 39 -17.41 10.30 -5.28
C GLN A 39 -15.87 10.38 -5.28
N ALA A 40 -15.23 9.93 -4.21
CA ALA A 40 -13.77 9.87 -4.13
C ALA A 40 -13.20 8.78 -5.05
N LEU A 41 -13.88 7.63 -5.16
CA LEU A 41 -13.53 6.55 -6.08
C LEU A 41 -13.69 6.99 -7.54
N ASP A 42 -14.79 7.68 -7.87
CA ASP A 42 -15.02 8.21 -9.21
C ASP A 42 -13.96 9.25 -9.61
N ALA A 43 -13.58 10.12 -8.67
CA ALA A 43 -12.49 11.09 -8.88
C ALA A 43 -11.14 10.40 -9.08
N LEU A 44 -10.83 9.37 -8.27
CA LEU A 44 -9.62 8.56 -8.41
C LEU A 44 -9.56 7.90 -9.79
N LYS A 45 -10.64 7.22 -10.19
CA LYS A 45 -10.76 6.55 -11.49
C LYS A 45 -10.52 7.53 -12.64
N SER A 46 -11.20 8.67 -12.61
CA SER A 46 -11.07 9.71 -13.64
C SER A 46 -9.64 10.25 -13.74
N ASN A 47 -8.93 10.38 -12.61
CA ASN A 47 -7.54 10.84 -12.60
C ASN A 47 -6.58 9.80 -13.19
N LEU A 48 -6.76 8.52 -12.84
CA LEU A 48 -5.85 7.44 -13.24
C LEU A 48 -6.06 6.97 -14.68
N GLU A 49 -7.29 6.98 -15.19
CA GLU A 49 -7.58 6.71 -16.62
C GLU A 49 -6.83 7.67 -17.54
N SER A 50 -6.59 8.90 -17.09
CA SER A 50 -5.84 9.90 -17.85
C SER A 50 -4.31 9.69 -17.86
N LYS A 51 -3.78 8.78 -17.03
CA LYS A 51 -2.34 8.70 -16.72
C LYS A 51 -1.61 7.41 -17.13
N THR A 52 -2.20 6.55 -17.97
CA THR A 52 -1.61 5.21 -18.30
C THR A 52 -1.16 4.45 -17.04
N THR A 53 -1.91 4.60 -15.96
CA THR A 53 -1.56 4.00 -14.67
C THR A 53 -2.07 2.56 -14.66
N GLY A 54 -1.23 1.61 -14.26
CA GLY A 54 -1.58 0.19 -14.27
C GLY A 54 -2.69 -0.16 -13.28
N THR A 55 -3.46 -1.21 -13.57
CA THR A 55 -4.61 -1.68 -12.77
C THR A 55 -4.31 -1.80 -11.27
N VAL A 56 -3.12 -2.31 -10.92
CA VAL A 56 -2.73 -2.52 -9.52
C VAL A 56 -2.59 -1.21 -8.73
N VAL A 57 -2.18 -0.12 -9.37
CA VAL A 57 -2.12 1.19 -8.69
C VAL A 57 -3.53 1.69 -8.40
N PHE A 58 -4.48 1.50 -9.31
CA PHE A 58 -5.88 1.82 -9.05
C PHE A 58 -6.43 1.01 -7.87
N GLU A 59 -6.26 -0.32 -7.90
CA GLU A 59 -6.72 -1.22 -6.83
C GLU A 59 -6.10 -0.87 -5.47
N THR A 60 -4.82 -0.52 -5.46
CA THR A 60 -4.13 -0.14 -4.23
C THR A 60 -4.65 1.20 -3.69
N CYS A 61 -4.82 2.21 -4.55
CA CYS A 61 -5.40 3.49 -4.16
C CYS A 61 -6.87 3.36 -3.71
N GLU A 62 -7.65 2.48 -4.33
CA GLU A 62 -9.01 2.16 -3.89
C GLU A 62 -9.00 1.55 -2.48
N SER A 63 -8.14 0.56 -2.24
CA SER A 63 -7.98 -0.02 -0.90
C SER A 63 -7.52 1.00 0.14
N MET A 64 -6.61 1.92 -0.23
CA MET A 64 -6.18 3.02 0.64
C MET A 64 -7.35 3.92 1.06
N LEU A 65 -8.26 4.23 0.13
CA LEU A 65 -9.46 5.02 0.43
C LEU A 65 -10.43 4.26 1.33
N HIS A 66 -10.61 2.95 1.12
CA HIS A 66 -11.42 2.11 2.01
C HIS A 66 -10.80 2.04 3.41
N TRP A 67 -9.48 1.91 3.50
CA TRP A 67 -8.75 1.91 4.77
C TRP A 67 -8.88 3.23 5.52
N SER A 68 -8.80 4.37 4.83
CA SER A 68 -9.05 5.68 5.44
C SER A 68 -10.47 5.76 6.01
N ALA A 69 -11.48 5.37 5.24
CA ALA A 69 -12.87 5.38 5.70
C ALA A 69 -13.09 4.48 6.93
N LEU A 70 -12.41 3.32 6.98
CA LEU A 70 -12.43 2.44 8.15
C LEU A 70 -11.86 3.12 9.40
N LYS A 71 -10.68 3.76 9.29
CA LYS A 71 -10.06 4.49 10.39
C LYS A 71 -10.93 5.65 10.87
N ASP A 72 -11.48 6.42 9.93
CA ASP A 72 -12.31 7.59 10.22
C ASP A 72 -13.65 7.23 10.88
N SER A 73 -14.15 6.01 10.63
CA SER A 73 -15.38 5.53 11.25
C SER A 73 -15.28 5.40 12.77
N GLY A 74 -14.08 5.17 13.31
CA GLY A 74 -13.84 4.90 14.73
C GLY A 74 -14.52 3.63 15.28
N HIS A 75 -15.17 2.83 14.44
CA HIS A 75 -15.95 1.66 14.88
C HIS A 75 -15.15 0.36 14.94
N ALA A 76 -14.04 0.27 14.18
CA ALA A 76 -13.20 -0.91 14.14
C ALA A 76 -12.12 -0.87 15.23
N VAL A 77 -12.00 -1.93 16.02
CA VAL A 77 -10.85 -2.15 16.89
C VAL A 77 -9.71 -2.70 16.02
N LEU A 78 -8.78 -1.82 15.65
CA LEU A 78 -7.62 -2.19 14.86
C LEU A 78 -6.50 -2.70 15.76
N PRO A 79 -5.74 -3.73 15.32
CA PRO A 79 -4.52 -4.14 16.01
C PRO A 79 -3.52 -2.98 16.01
N ALA A 80 -2.65 -2.93 17.03
CA ALA A 80 -1.63 -1.90 17.18
C ALA A 80 -0.44 -2.14 16.22
N LEU A 81 -0.73 -2.05 14.92
CA LEU A 81 0.21 -2.21 13.82
C LEU A 81 0.37 -0.86 13.08
N ASP A 82 1.53 -0.67 12.47
CA ASP A 82 1.79 0.49 11.63
C ASP A 82 0.83 0.54 10.43
N ASP A 83 0.55 1.75 9.94
CA ASP A 83 -0.30 1.92 8.76
C ASP A 83 0.34 1.21 7.55
N PRO A 84 -0.38 0.27 6.90
CA PRO A 84 0.18 -0.51 5.81
C PRO A 84 0.43 0.32 4.55
N PHE A 85 -0.32 1.41 4.36
CA PHE A 85 -0.33 2.20 3.14
C PHE A 85 0.52 3.47 3.20
N GLU A 86 0.90 3.94 4.39
CA GLU A 86 1.84 5.06 4.57
C GLU A 86 3.06 4.99 3.63
N PRO A 87 3.75 3.84 3.43
CA PRO A 87 4.90 3.78 2.54
C PRO A 87 4.57 3.99 1.05
N LEU A 88 3.33 3.76 0.63
CA LEU A 88 2.87 4.06 -0.74
C LEU A 88 2.41 5.51 -0.86
N ILE A 89 1.73 6.05 0.15
CA ILE A 89 1.36 7.47 0.20
C ILE A 89 2.59 8.34 0.01
N VAL A 90 3.62 8.12 0.86
CA VAL A 90 4.87 8.87 0.81
C VAL A 90 5.56 8.73 -0.55
N MET A 91 5.54 7.52 -1.15
CA MET A 91 6.08 7.31 -2.49
C MET A 91 5.36 8.15 -3.54
N TYR A 92 4.03 8.17 -3.53
CA TYR A 92 3.24 8.95 -4.48
C TYR A 92 3.40 10.46 -4.27
N GLU A 93 3.46 10.93 -3.02
CA GLU A 93 3.68 12.34 -2.68
C GLU A 93 5.04 12.85 -3.17
N ARG A 94 6.05 11.97 -3.19
CA ARG A 94 7.38 12.25 -3.75
C ARG A 94 7.46 12.06 -5.26
N GLY A 95 6.33 11.89 -5.95
CA GLY A 95 6.26 11.72 -7.40
C GLY A 95 6.70 10.34 -7.90
N GLY A 96 6.96 9.40 -6.98
CA GLY A 96 7.26 8.01 -7.29
C GLY A 96 6.02 7.22 -7.70
N GLY A 97 6.27 6.01 -8.19
CA GLY A 97 5.22 5.08 -8.58
C GLY A 97 5.78 3.69 -8.84
N PHE A 98 4.89 2.75 -9.12
CA PHE A 98 5.28 1.38 -9.43
C PHE A 98 4.38 0.75 -10.49
N THR A 99 4.90 -0.28 -11.14
CA THR A 99 4.11 -1.23 -11.93
C THR A 99 4.31 -2.63 -11.38
N SER A 100 3.36 -3.52 -11.64
CA SER A 100 3.53 -4.93 -11.29
C SER A 100 3.11 -5.82 -12.45
N GLY A 101 3.81 -6.92 -12.64
CA GLY A 101 3.50 -7.89 -13.68
C GLY A 101 4.43 -9.08 -13.64
N LYS A 102 3.94 -10.25 -14.05
CA LYS A 102 4.74 -11.49 -14.19
C LYS A 102 5.51 -11.90 -12.91
N GLY A 103 4.98 -11.57 -11.72
CA GLY A 103 5.63 -11.88 -10.44
C GLY A 103 6.71 -10.89 -10.01
N PHE A 104 6.80 -9.73 -10.66
CA PHE A 104 7.73 -8.66 -10.33
C PHE A 104 6.97 -7.36 -10.03
N ILE A 105 7.60 -6.52 -9.21
CA ILE A 105 7.22 -5.13 -8.97
C ILE A 105 8.39 -4.27 -9.46
N ASP A 106 8.10 -3.35 -10.38
CA ASP A 106 9.03 -2.36 -10.87
C ASP A 106 8.73 -1.02 -10.19
N PHE A 107 9.72 -0.42 -9.55
CA PHE A 107 9.61 0.92 -8.96
C PHE A 107 10.93 1.64 -9.18
N ASP A 108 10.87 2.89 -9.63
CA ASP A 108 12.05 3.76 -9.83
C ASP A 108 13.22 3.11 -10.61
N GLY A 109 12.89 2.43 -11.72
CA GLY A 109 13.88 1.71 -12.55
C GLY A 109 14.45 0.43 -11.93
N LEU A 110 14.10 0.11 -10.68
CA LEU A 110 14.45 -1.13 -10.00
C LEU A 110 13.34 -2.17 -10.16
N SER A 111 13.71 -3.40 -10.52
CA SER A 111 12.79 -4.54 -10.58
C SER A 111 13.05 -5.49 -9.43
N MET A 112 12.00 -5.88 -8.69
CA MET A 112 12.12 -6.85 -7.60
C MET A 112 11.10 -7.98 -7.69
N PRO A 113 11.51 -9.22 -7.38
CA PRO A 113 10.57 -10.34 -7.34
C PRO A 113 9.61 -10.20 -6.16
N VAL A 114 8.33 -10.51 -6.43
CA VAL A 114 7.31 -10.70 -5.40
C VAL A 114 7.58 -12.06 -4.75
N ARG A 115 8.27 -12.04 -3.60
CA ARG A 115 8.55 -13.21 -2.77
C ARG A 115 7.31 -13.65 -1.99
N THR A 116 7.42 -14.65 -1.13
CA THR A 116 6.30 -15.02 -0.25
C THR A 116 6.12 -13.97 0.84
N TRP A 117 4.91 -13.85 1.40
CA TRP A 117 4.65 -12.96 2.54
C TRP A 117 5.58 -13.27 3.73
N ARG A 118 5.98 -14.54 3.92
CA ARG A 118 6.93 -14.95 4.97
C ARG A 118 8.31 -14.32 4.78
N ASP A 119 8.76 -14.19 3.54
CA ASP A 119 10.03 -13.54 3.20
C ASP A 119 10.00 -12.02 3.44
N ARG A 120 8.83 -11.48 3.78
CA ARG A 120 8.60 -10.06 4.06
C ARG A 120 8.20 -9.80 5.50
N LEU A 121 8.14 -10.83 6.36
CA LEU A 121 7.98 -10.67 7.81
C LEU A 121 9.31 -10.32 8.48
N GLU A 122 9.98 -9.28 7.99
CA GLU A 122 11.19 -8.77 8.64
C GLU A 122 10.79 -7.90 9.86
N PRO A 123 11.40 -8.12 11.03
CA PRO A 123 11.08 -7.37 12.24
C PRO A 123 11.65 -5.94 12.20
N VAL A 124 12.63 -5.68 11.35
CA VAL A 124 13.26 -4.37 11.20
C VAL A 124 12.64 -3.67 9.99
N PRO A 125 12.21 -2.40 10.11
CA PRO A 125 11.77 -1.61 8.95
C PRO A 125 12.84 -1.59 7.86
N ALA A 126 12.43 -1.73 6.60
CA ALA A 126 13.37 -1.71 5.49
C ALA A 126 14.02 -0.32 5.35
N VAL A 127 13.25 0.73 5.64
CA VAL A 127 13.66 2.13 5.71
C VAL A 127 12.82 2.83 6.78
N LEU A 128 13.42 3.73 7.55
CA LEU A 128 12.66 4.64 8.42
C LEU A 128 11.92 5.65 7.54
N ILE A 129 10.59 5.67 7.58
CA ILE A 129 9.77 6.64 6.84
C ILE A 129 9.74 7.95 7.62
N ASP A 130 10.89 8.61 7.68
CA ASP A 130 11.09 9.94 8.26
C ASP A 130 11.54 10.87 7.14
N ASP A 131 10.97 12.08 7.08
CA ASP A 131 11.26 13.04 6.02
C ASP A 131 12.74 13.34 5.88
N THR A 132 13.48 13.43 6.99
CA THR A 132 14.93 13.71 6.95
C THR A 132 15.70 12.53 6.37
N VAL A 133 15.35 11.30 6.75
CA VAL A 133 15.99 10.08 6.22
C VAL A 133 15.71 9.92 4.73
N LEU A 134 14.47 10.17 4.32
CA LEU A 134 14.06 10.05 2.93
C LEU A 134 14.65 11.18 2.08
N ASP A 135 14.75 12.41 2.60
CA ASP A 135 15.40 13.54 1.91
C ASP A 135 16.89 13.32 1.69
N GLU A 136 17.58 12.63 2.61
CA GLU A 136 18.98 12.25 2.41
C GLU A 136 19.12 11.17 1.32
N LEU A 137 18.22 10.18 1.28
CA LEU A 137 18.20 9.16 0.22
C LEU A 137 17.99 9.77 -1.17
N ASP A 138 17.08 10.75 -1.29
CA ASP A 138 16.82 11.45 -2.56
C ASP A 138 18.04 12.26 -3.06
N LYS A 139 19.00 12.61 -2.18
CA LYS A 139 20.25 13.28 -2.56
C LYS A 139 21.33 12.32 -3.07
N GLU A 140 21.21 11.02 -2.78
CA GLU A 140 22.19 10.00 -3.15
C GLU A 140 21.89 9.30 -4.49
N SER A 141 20.71 9.51 -5.07
CA SER A 141 20.25 8.99 -6.37
C SER A 141 20.49 9.95 -7.53
#